data_AF-A0A960LKM2-F1
#
_entry.id   AF-A0A960LKM2-F1
#
_cell.length_a   1.000
_cell.length_b   1.000
_cell.length_c   1.000
_cell.angle_alpha   90.00
_cell.angle_beta   90.00
_cell.angle_gamma   90.00
#
_symmetry.space_group_name_H-M   'P 1'
#
loop_
_entity.id
_entity.type
_entity.pdbx_description
1 polymer ?
#
loop_
_entity_poly.entity_id
_entity_poly.type
_entity_poly.pdbx_seq_one_letter_code
_entity_poly.pdbx_strand_id
1 'polypeptide(L)'
;MSDSAIESLLHAAAQYRLHRKARRFVAIAEAHTENQALYQAVAEALGYRHNKLVMAVLSQRLPLAELRKLEPAEREALLFGVAGFLDHEHFRDAADSTARDYLKALWDYWWKHRDAHEPEPDRKLTWKLAGTRPTNHPQRRVAALAALVNDWTKFRQLVTAADAGGNSKSRWTRSLQDHLGGLTHDYWQHHYTLKAKPSGKPLALIGKDRIRDLLGNVLFPAAIASQPHLWEAYLDLPGAVVNESLRRARLRLFGSDEAVGERWSRRYWQQQALLQIYADFCLEDASECAECPFPEQLRQWQGEVDA
;
A
#
# COMPACT_ATOMS: atom_id res chain seq x y z
N MET A 1 29.49 -12.20 12.61
CA MET A 1 29.54 -11.78 11.20
C MET A 1 30.15 -10.39 11.11
N SER A 2 30.92 -10.09 10.06
CA SER A 2 31.34 -8.72 9.77
C SER A 2 30.13 -7.88 9.32
N ASP A 3 30.23 -6.56 9.45
CA ASP A 3 29.20 -5.64 8.95
C ASP A 3 28.96 -5.81 7.44
N SER A 4 30.01 -6.07 6.66
CA SER A 4 29.90 -6.32 5.22
C SER A 4 29.09 -7.58 4.89
N ALA A 5 29.23 -8.64 5.70
CA ALA A 5 28.47 -9.87 5.51
C ALA A 5 26.99 -9.67 5.87
N ILE A 6 26.68 -8.90 6.92
CA ILE A 6 25.29 -8.54 7.28
C ILE A 6 24.66 -7.71 6.16
N GLU A 7 25.38 -6.70 5.66
CA GLU A 7 24.89 -5.85 4.57
C GLU A 7 24.60 -6.64 3.30
N SER A 8 25.51 -7.55 2.91
CA SER A 8 25.33 -8.45 1.76
C SER A 8 24.08 -9.31 1.89
N LEU A 9 23.89 -9.96 3.05
CA LEU A 9 22.70 -10.78 3.33
C LEU A 9 21.42 -9.94 3.25
N LEU A 10 21.40 -8.77 3.91
CA LEU A 10 20.21 -7.92 3.90
C LEU A 10 19.92 -7.35 2.50
N HIS A 11 20.95 -7.03 1.71
CA HIS A 11 20.79 -6.65 0.31
C HIS A 11 20.08 -7.77 -0.48
N ALA A 12 20.57 -9.00 -0.39
CA ALA A 12 20.00 -10.14 -1.08
C ALA A 12 18.54 -10.39 -0.67
N ALA A 13 18.24 -10.35 0.63
CA ALA A 13 16.88 -10.53 1.15
C ALA A 13 15.92 -9.39 0.70
N ALA A 14 16.39 -8.13 0.70
CA ALA A 14 15.61 -7.00 0.18
C ALA A 14 15.35 -7.12 -1.32
N GLN A 15 16.36 -7.48 -2.11
CA GLN A 15 16.25 -7.70 -3.55
C GLN A 15 15.26 -8.84 -3.84
N TYR A 16 15.37 -9.97 -3.14
CA TYR A 16 14.46 -11.09 -3.30
C TYR A 16 13.00 -10.67 -3.05
N ARG A 17 12.75 -9.96 -1.94
CA ARG A 17 11.42 -9.46 -1.59
C ARG A 17 10.87 -8.48 -2.64
N LEU A 18 11.70 -7.58 -3.15
CA LEU A 18 11.32 -6.61 -4.18
C LEU A 18 10.97 -7.33 -5.49
N HIS A 19 11.82 -8.24 -5.96
CA HIS A 19 11.60 -9.02 -7.17
C HIS A 19 10.39 -9.94 -7.07
N ARG A 20 10.13 -10.54 -5.91
CA ARG A 20 8.91 -11.32 -5.68
C ARG A 20 7.65 -10.48 -5.89
N LYS A 21 7.64 -9.23 -5.41
CA LYS A 21 6.54 -8.28 -5.65
C LYS A 21 6.45 -7.87 -7.11
N ALA A 22 7.60 -7.64 -7.77
CA ALA A 22 7.66 -7.31 -9.20
C ALA A 22 7.08 -8.44 -10.06
N ARG A 23 7.45 -9.70 -9.79
CA ARG A 23 6.88 -10.88 -10.47
C ARG A 23 5.36 -10.98 -10.30
N ARG A 24 4.85 -10.73 -9.08
CA ARG A 24 3.40 -10.68 -8.84
C ARG A 24 2.73 -9.58 -9.66
N PHE A 25 3.35 -8.40 -9.74
CA PHE A 25 2.84 -7.31 -10.57
C PHE A 25 2.80 -7.68 -12.06
N VAL A 26 3.90 -8.22 -12.59
CA VAL A 26 3.99 -8.67 -14.00
C VAL A 26 2.93 -9.71 -14.32
N ALA A 27 2.76 -10.73 -13.46
CA ALA A 27 1.74 -11.77 -13.68
C ALA A 27 0.31 -11.19 -13.73
N ILE A 28 -0.02 -10.22 -12.87
CA ILE A 28 -1.33 -9.55 -12.90
C ILE A 28 -1.45 -8.66 -14.14
N ALA A 29 -0.37 -8.01 -14.57
CA ALA A 29 -0.35 -7.18 -15.77
C ALA A 29 -0.54 -8.01 -17.05
N GLU A 30 0.06 -9.20 -17.13
CA GLU A 30 -0.12 -10.16 -18.22
C GLU A 30 -1.55 -10.72 -18.28
N ALA A 31 -2.16 -11.02 -17.13
CA ALA A 31 -3.53 -11.49 -17.05
C ALA A 31 -4.58 -10.39 -17.34
N HIS A 32 -4.19 -9.12 -17.22
CA HIS A 32 -5.06 -7.97 -17.42
C HIS A 32 -4.36 -6.90 -18.28
N THR A 33 -3.94 -5.81 -17.65
CA THR A 33 -3.12 -4.75 -18.24
C THR A 33 -2.25 -4.16 -17.14
N GLU A 34 -1.15 -3.49 -17.49
CA GLU A 34 -0.31 -2.78 -16.51
C GLU A 34 -1.10 -1.75 -15.69
N ASN A 35 -2.04 -1.04 -16.34
CA ASN A 35 -2.90 -0.08 -15.67
C ASN A 35 -3.80 -0.76 -14.63
N GLN A 36 -4.41 -1.89 -14.97
CA GLN A 36 -5.24 -2.64 -14.04
C GLN A 36 -4.42 -3.26 -12.91
N ALA A 37 -3.22 -3.80 -13.20
CA ALA A 37 -2.32 -4.33 -12.18
C ALA A 37 -1.87 -3.26 -11.19
N LEU A 38 -1.52 -2.07 -11.68
CA LEU A 38 -1.14 -0.93 -10.85
C LEU A 38 -2.31 -0.44 -9.99
N TYR A 39 -3.51 -0.34 -10.57
CA TYR A 39 -4.72 0.04 -9.84
C TYR A 39 -5.03 -0.93 -8.70
N GLN A 40 -5.01 -2.24 -8.95
CA GLN A 40 -5.23 -3.25 -7.92
C GLN A 40 -4.15 -3.22 -6.84
N ALA A 41 -2.88 -3.06 -7.22
CA ALA A 41 -1.78 -3.02 -6.27
C ALA A 41 -1.83 -1.77 -5.36
N VAL A 42 -2.21 -0.62 -5.91
CA VAL A 42 -2.42 0.61 -5.11
C VAL A 42 -3.63 0.45 -4.19
N ALA A 43 -4.75 -0.09 -4.67
CA ALA A 43 -5.94 -0.34 -3.86
C ALA A 43 -5.61 -1.28 -2.69
N GLU A 44 -5.00 -2.44 -2.95
CA GLU A 44 -4.55 -3.40 -1.93
C GLU A 44 -3.65 -2.72 -0.90
N ALA A 45 -2.67 -1.92 -1.35
CA ALA A 45 -1.78 -1.21 -0.46
C ALA A 45 -2.53 -0.23 0.46
N LEU A 46 -3.50 0.54 -0.07
CA LEU A 46 -4.35 1.45 0.71
C LEU A 46 -5.17 0.74 1.81
N GLY A 47 -5.43 -0.57 1.68
CA GLY A 47 -6.12 -1.39 2.67
C GLY A 47 -5.35 -1.68 3.98
N TYR A 48 -4.07 -1.31 4.06
CA TYR A 48 -3.20 -1.54 5.25
C TYR A 48 -3.15 -3.03 5.65
N ARG A 49 -2.85 -3.34 6.92
CA ARG A 49 -2.81 -4.72 7.41
C ARG A 49 -4.19 -5.40 7.36
N HIS A 50 -5.26 -4.67 7.71
CA HIS A 50 -6.54 -5.30 8.02
C HIS A 50 -7.52 -5.39 6.84
N ASN A 51 -7.42 -4.49 5.85
CA ASN A 51 -8.38 -4.38 4.76
C ASN A 51 -7.73 -4.52 3.37
N LYS A 52 -6.53 -5.10 3.29
CA LYS A 52 -5.82 -5.40 2.02
C LYS A 52 -6.69 -6.18 1.04
N LEU A 53 -7.19 -7.34 1.49
CA LEU A 53 -8.03 -8.20 0.68
C LEU A 53 -9.33 -7.49 0.26
N VAL A 54 -9.95 -6.75 1.19
CA VAL A 54 -11.21 -6.02 0.93
C VAL A 54 -11.01 -4.98 -0.17
N MET A 55 -9.93 -4.20 -0.12
CA MET A 55 -9.60 -3.23 -1.17
C MET A 55 -9.20 -3.90 -2.49
N ALA A 56 -8.51 -5.05 -2.45
CA ALA A 56 -8.19 -5.81 -3.66
C ALA A 56 -9.46 -6.31 -4.35
N VAL A 57 -10.40 -6.92 -3.60
CA VAL A 57 -11.70 -7.35 -4.13
C VAL A 57 -12.50 -6.16 -4.68
N LEU A 58 -12.52 -5.02 -3.98
CA LEU A 58 -13.16 -3.80 -4.49
C LEU A 58 -12.59 -3.38 -5.87
N SER A 59 -11.27 -3.36 -6.00
CA SER A 59 -10.59 -3.00 -7.27
C SER A 59 -10.77 -4.01 -8.41
N GLN A 60 -11.12 -5.26 -8.08
CA GLN A 60 -11.47 -6.27 -9.08
C GLN A 60 -12.93 -6.14 -9.53
N ARG A 61 -13.83 -5.82 -8.59
CA ARG A 61 -15.25 -5.57 -8.89
C ARG A 61 -15.48 -4.30 -9.71
N LEU A 62 -14.60 -3.33 -9.59
CA LEU A 62 -14.65 -2.07 -10.32
C LEU A 62 -13.36 -1.89 -11.14
N PRO A 63 -13.25 -2.53 -12.32
CA PRO A 63 -12.09 -2.39 -13.18
C PRO A 63 -11.82 -0.93 -13.53
N LEU A 64 -10.54 -0.54 -13.54
CA LEU A 64 -10.13 0.84 -13.79
C LEU A 64 -10.66 1.37 -15.13
N ALA A 65 -10.67 0.53 -16.17
CA ALA A 65 -11.13 0.91 -17.50
C ALA A 65 -12.60 1.35 -17.49
N GLU A 66 -13.45 0.71 -16.70
CA GLU A 66 -14.87 1.07 -16.57
C GLU A 66 -15.04 2.31 -15.72
N LEU A 67 -14.34 2.41 -14.58
CA LEU A 67 -14.36 3.62 -13.76
C LEU A 67 -13.97 4.86 -14.57
N ARG A 68 -12.91 4.77 -15.39
CA ARG A 68 -12.43 5.92 -16.18
C ARG A 68 -13.40 6.41 -17.26
N LYS A 69 -14.46 5.66 -17.60
CA LYS A 69 -15.52 6.11 -18.52
C LYS A 69 -16.55 7.01 -17.86
N LEU A 70 -16.67 6.95 -16.53
CA LEU A 70 -17.66 7.69 -15.75
C LEU A 70 -17.14 9.08 -15.39
N GLU A 71 -18.02 10.00 -15.01
CA GLU A 71 -17.60 11.29 -14.46
C GLU A 71 -17.05 11.15 -13.02
N PRO A 72 -16.21 12.07 -12.52
CA PRO A 72 -15.56 11.95 -11.21
C PRO A 72 -16.51 11.65 -10.04
N ALA A 73 -17.69 12.29 -10.00
CA ALA A 73 -18.67 12.08 -8.94
C ALA A 73 -19.33 10.69 -9.01
N GLU A 74 -19.60 10.20 -10.23
CA GLU A 74 -20.13 8.85 -10.46
C GLU A 74 -19.12 7.78 -10.05
N ARG A 75 -17.83 7.96 -10.41
CA ARG A 75 -16.74 7.04 -10.00
C ARG A 75 -16.68 6.88 -8.49
N GLU A 76 -16.73 8.00 -7.76
CA GLU A 76 -16.69 7.97 -6.31
C GLU A 76 -17.94 7.28 -5.74
N ALA A 77 -19.13 7.61 -6.26
CA ALA A 77 -20.38 6.97 -5.84
C ALA A 77 -20.37 5.44 -6.05
N LEU A 78 -19.89 4.94 -7.19
CA LEU A 78 -19.73 3.50 -7.42
C LEU A 78 -18.75 2.86 -6.43
N LEU A 79 -17.59 3.49 -6.22
CA LEU A 79 -16.58 2.98 -5.28
C LEU A 79 -17.14 2.89 -3.85
N PHE A 80 -17.88 3.90 -3.39
CA PHE A 80 -18.52 3.90 -2.07
C PHE A 80 -19.72 2.94 -1.97
N GLY A 81 -20.51 2.83 -3.05
CA GLY A 81 -21.65 1.93 -3.14
C GLY A 81 -21.24 0.46 -3.08
N VAL A 82 -20.31 0.03 -3.94
CA VAL A 82 -19.77 -1.34 -3.94
C VAL A 82 -18.99 -1.64 -2.66
N ALA A 83 -18.36 -0.64 -2.05
CA ALA A 83 -17.76 -0.75 -0.73
C ALA A 83 -18.78 -1.00 0.39
N GLY A 84 -20.09 -0.81 0.14
CA GLY A 84 -21.15 -0.96 1.14
C GLY A 84 -21.18 0.19 2.14
N PHE A 85 -20.71 1.38 1.75
CA PHE A 85 -20.73 2.58 2.61
C PHE A 85 -21.93 3.48 2.37
N LEU A 86 -22.71 3.23 1.32
CA LEU A 86 -23.92 3.97 0.99
C LEU A 86 -25.14 3.15 1.37
N ASP A 87 -25.68 3.43 2.55
CA ASP A 87 -26.90 2.84 3.06
C ASP A 87 -27.87 3.96 3.47
N HIS A 88 -28.99 4.05 2.76
CA HIS A 88 -29.98 5.11 2.92
C HIS A 88 -30.63 5.13 4.31
N GLU A 89 -30.71 3.99 5.00
CA GLU A 89 -31.29 3.91 6.34
C GLU A 89 -30.54 4.78 7.35
N HIS A 90 -29.25 5.01 7.09
CA HIS A 90 -28.33 5.70 7.99
C HIS A 90 -28.02 7.15 7.60
N PHE A 91 -28.75 7.74 6.65
CA PHE A 91 -28.46 9.11 6.18
C PHE A 91 -28.69 10.17 7.25
N ARG A 92 -29.59 9.88 8.20
CA ARG A 92 -29.88 10.74 9.36
C ARG A 92 -28.76 10.75 10.40
N ASP A 93 -27.81 9.84 10.31
CA ASP A 93 -26.68 9.74 11.25
C ASP A 93 -25.51 10.70 10.89
N ALA A 94 -25.59 11.39 9.75
CA ALA A 94 -24.58 12.36 9.36
C ALA A 94 -24.55 13.54 10.34
N ALA A 95 -23.33 13.92 10.76
CA ALA A 95 -23.15 14.83 11.89
C ALA A 95 -23.53 16.30 11.63
N ASP A 96 -23.58 16.74 10.37
CA ASP A 96 -23.94 18.09 9.96
C ASP A 96 -24.63 18.15 8.59
N SER A 97 -25.00 19.34 8.11
CA SER A 97 -25.61 19.52 6.78
C SER A 97 -24.67 19.21 5.64
N THR A 98 -23.39 19.61 5.73
CA THR A 98 -22.38 19.35 4.69
C THR A 98 -22.19 17.85 4.44
N ALA A 99 -22.11 17.05 5.50
CA ALA A 99 -22.04 15.59 5.41
C ALA A 99 -23.31 14.98 4.83
N ARG A 100 -24.49 15.52 5.17
CA ARG A 100 -25.77 15.09 4.59
C ARG A 100 -25.84 15.39 3.10
N ASP A 101 -25.45 16.58 2.67
CA ASP A 101 -25.48 17.00 1.28
C ASP A 101 -24.50 16.18 0.43
N TYR A 102 -23.29 15.96 0.95
CA TYR A 102 -22.30 15.12 0.28
C TYR A 102 -22.75 13.65 0.17
N LEU A 103 -23.30 13.08 1.25
CA LEU A 103 -23.85 11.73 1.24
C LEU A 103 -25.03 11.58 0.27
N LYS A 104 -25.91 12.58 0.24
CA LYS A 104 -27.02 12.65 -0.71
C LYS A 104 -26.52 12.68 -2.16
N ALA A 105 -25.50 13.48 -2.46
CA ALA A 105 -24.91 13.52 -3.79
C ALA A 105 -24.34 12.15 -4.22
N LEU A 106 -23.61 11.46 -3.33
CA LEU A 106 -23.13 10.10 -3.60
C LEU A 106 -24.29 9.12 -3.86
N TRP A 107 -25.37 9.22 -3.08
CA TRP A 107 -26.56 8.39 -3.24
C TRP A 107 -27.27 8.60 -4.57
N ASP A 108 -27.45 9.86 -4.97
CA ASP A 108 -28.19 10.23 -6.18
C ASP A 108 -27.51 9.66 -7.44
N TYR A 109 -26.18 9.49 -7.42
CA TYR A 109 -25.44 8.72 -8.43
C TYR A 109 -25.52 7.22 -8.20
N TRP A 110 -25.21 6.73 -7.00
CA TRP A 110 -25.18 5.30 -6.69
C TRP A 110 -26.50 4.59 -6.98
N TRP A 111 -27.63 5.22 -6.66
CA TRP A 111 -28.96 4.64 -6.85
C TRP A 111 -29.21 4.20 -8.30
N LYS A 112 -28.67 4.94 -9.28
CA LYS A 112 -28.80 4.62 -10.71
C LYS A 112 -28.00 3.38 -11.12
N HIS A 113 -26.99 3.03 -10.34
CA HIS A 113 -26.06 1.92 -10.60
C HIS A 113 -26.28 0.72 -9.68
N ARG A 114 -27.06 0.89 -8.61
CA ARG A 114 -27.20 -0.07 -7.51
C ARG A 114 -27.61 -1.46 -8.01
N ASP A 115 -28.61 -1.55 -8.87
CA ASP A 115 -29.12 -2.84 -9.37
C ASP A 115 -28.07 -3.66 -10.13
N ALA A 116 -27.11 -3.00 -10.78
CA ALA A 116 -26.06 -3.67 -11.55
C ALA A 116 -24.79 -3.98 -10.74
N HIS A 117 -24.58 -3.28 -9.61
CA HIS A 117 -23.28 -3.26 -8.93
C HIS A 117 -23.35 -3.62 -7.44
N GLU A 118 -24.52 -3.59 -6.81
CA GLU A 118 -24.65 -3.94 -5.40
C GLU A 118 -24.32 -5.42 -5.19
N PRO A 119 -23.36 -5.75 -4.31
CA PRO A 119 -23.07 -7.14 -4.01
C PRO A 119 -24.24 -7.80 -3.30
N GLU A 120 -24.57 -9.03 -3.69
CA GLU A 120 -25.43 -9.93 -2.93
C GLU A 120 -25.02 -9.99 -1.44
N PRO A 121 -25.96 -10.25 -0.51
CA PRO A 121 -25.70 -10.19 0.94
C PRO A 121 -24.48 -11.01 1.39
N ASP A 122 -24.27 -12.20 0.83
CA ASP A 122 -23.13 -13.10 1.10
C ASP A 122 -21.82 -12.63 0.47
N ARG A 123 -21.89 -11.71 -0.49
CA ARG A 123 -20.76 -11.11 -1.21
C ARG A 123 -20.43 -9.70 -0.73
N LYS A 124 -21.09 -9.18 0.30
CA LYS A 124 -20.77 -7.87 0.87
C LYS A 124 -19.33 -7.82 1.39
N LEU A 125 -18.70 -6.65 1.23
CA LEU A 125 -17.33 -6.43 1.68
C LEU A 125 -17.29 -6.24 3.21
N THR A 126 -16.62 -7.15 3.92
CA THR A 126 -16.51 -7.10 5.39
C THR A 126 -15.28 -6.28 5.82
N TRP A 127 -15.51 -5.02 6.19
CA TRP A 127 -14.46 -4.14 6.66
C TRP A 127 -14.08 -4.38 8.12
N LYS A 128 -12.77 -4.47 8.40
CA LYS A 128 -12.23 -4.45 9.76
C LYS A 128 -12.06 -3.01 10.23
N LEU A 129 -12.96 -2.55 11.10
CA LEU A 129 -12.99 -1.18 11.64
C LEU A 129 -12.32 -1.04 13.01
N ALA A 130 -12.37 -2.08 13.85
CA ALA A 130 -11.80 -2.07 15.19
C ALA A 130 -10.30 -1.74 15.18
N GLY A 131 -9.87 -0.86 16.10
CA GLY A 131 -8.47 -0.44 16.22
C GLY A 131 -7.94 0.43 15.06
N THR A 132 -8.81 0.85 14.13
CA THR A 132 -8.40 1.71 13.02
C THR A 132 -8.35 3.17 13.45
N ARG A 133 -7.17 3.80 13.33
CA ARG A 133 -7.03 5.25 13.55
C ARG A 133 -7.95 6.01 12.59
N PRO A 134 -8.58 7.12 13.00
CA PRO A 134 -9.52 7.86 12.15
C PRO A 134 -8.96 8.22 10.76
N THR A 135 -7.69 8.59 10.67
CA THR A 135 -7.01 8.89 9.40
C THR A 135 -6.86 7.68 8.48
N ASN A 136 -6.87 6.45 9.01
CA ASN A 136 -6.74 5.20 8.26
C ASN A 136 -8.10 4.52 7.97
N HIS A 137 -9.22 5.16 8.32
CA HIS A 137 -10.54 4.59 8.16
C HIS A 137 -10.80 4.14 6.70
N PRO A 138 -11.43 2.98 6.46
CA PRO A 138 -11.69 2.48 5.11
C PRO A 138 -12.37 3.46 4.16
N GLN A 139 -13.35 4.21 4.63
CA GLN A 139 -14.02 5.24 3.80
C GLN A 139 -13.03 6.28 3.26
N ARG A 140 -12.08 6.75 4.07
CA ARG A 140 -10.99 7.64 3.59
C ARG A 140 -10.10 6.96 2.56
N ARG A 141 -9.91 5.64 2.65
CA ARG A 141 -9.08 4.89 1.70
C ARG A 141 -9.77 4.71 0.37
N VAL A 142 -11.08 4.50 0.38
CA VAL A 142 -11.90 4.48 -0.84
C VAL A 142 -11.92 5.87 -1.48
N ALA A 143 -12.07 6.95 -0.70
CA ALA A 143 -11.96 8.32 -1.20
C ALA A 143 -10.58 8.63 -1.81
N ALA A 144 -9.49 8.21 -1.14
CA ALA A 144 -8.15 8.39 -1.67
C ALA A 144 -7.94 7.63 -2.99
N LEU A 145 -8.54 6.44 -3.13
CA LEU A 145 -8.53 5.68 -4.38
C LEU A 145 -9.33 6.42 -5.47
N ALA A 146 -10.52 6.94 -5.17
CA ALA A 146 -11.33 7.72 -6.11
C ALA A 146 -10.58 8.96 -6.61
N ALA A 147 -9.98 9.74 -5.69
CA ALA A 147 -9.18 10.91 -6.03
C ALA A 147 -7.99 10.57 -6.94
N LEU A 148 -7.30 9.45 -6.68
CA LEU A 148 -6.20 8.99 -7.53
C LEU A 148 -6.69 8.52 -8.92
N VAL A 149 -7.84 7.85 -9.00
CA VAL A 149 -8.43 7.43 -10.29
C VAL A 149 -8.81 8.65 -11.14
N ASN A 150 -9.25 9.74 -10.51
CA ASN A 150 -9.54 10.99 -11.22
C ASN A 150 -8.30 11.63 -11.85
N ASP A 151 -7.12 11.50 -11.22
CA ASP A 151 -5.84 11.99 -11.74
C ASP A 151 -4.98 10.87 -12.35
N TRP A 152 -5.61 9.76 -12.79
CA TRP A 152 -4.89 8.54 -13.18
C TRP A 152 -3.91 8.74 -14.33
N THR A 153 -4.27 9.55 -15.32
CA THR A 153 -3.41 9.82 -16.47
C THR A 153 -2.07 10.43 -16.03
N LYS A 154 -2.12 11.43 -15.15
CA LYS A 154 -0.93 12.08 -14.60
C LYS A 154 -0.14 11.12 -13.72
N PHE A 155 -0.83 10.37 -12.85
CA PHE A 155 -0.21 9.34 -12.03
C PHE A 155 0.57 8.33 -12.87
N ARG A 156 -0.05 7.81 -13.95
CA ARG A 156 0.58 6.83 -14.84
C ARG A 156 1.80 7.40 -15.55
N GLN A 157 1.72 8.64 -16.03
CA GLN A 157 2.85 9.35 -16.65
C GLN A 157 4.03 9.48 -15.69
N LEU A 158 3.78 9.86 -14.43
CA LEU A 158 4.82 9.94 -13.40
C LEU A 158 5.46 8.57 -13.14
N VAL A 159 4.65 7.51 -13.05
CA VAL A 159 5.17 6.15 -12.87
C VAL A 159 6.06 5.71 -14.06
N THR A 160 5.70 6.04 -15.31
CA THR A 160 6.55 5.74 -16.48
C THR A 160 7.80 6.62 -16.60
N ALA A 161 7.79 7.84 -16.08
CA ALA A 161 8.80 8.86 -16.36
C ALA A 161 10.19 8.62 -15.75
N ALA A 162 10.39 7.51 -15.02
CA ALA A 162 11.66 7.22 -14.35
C ALA A 162 12.87 7.11 -15.31
N ASP A 163 12.66 6.81 -16.60
CA ASP A 163 13.70 6.61 -17.62
C ASP A 163 14.45 7.88 -18.09
N ALA A 164 14.06 9.09 -17.66
CA ALA A 164 14.63 10.35 -18.18
C ALA A 164 15.89 10.88 -17.44
N GLY A 165 17.01 10.14 -17.50
CA GLY A 165 18.40 10.66 -17.46
C GLY A 165 19.04 11.18 -16.14
N GLY A 166 20.30 10.75 -15.90
CA GLY A 166 21.38 11.39 -15.11
C GLY A 166 21.15 11.69 -13.62
N ASN A 167 20.22 12.61 -13.32
CA ASN A 167 19.76 13.01 -11.98
C ASN A 167 18.28 12.60 -11.76
N SER A 168 17.80 11.60 -12.51
CA SER A 168 16.38 11.19 -12.59
C SER A 168 15.84 10.54 -11.30
N LYS A 169 16.66 9.78 -10.58
CA LYS A 169 16.22 8.90 -9.48
C LYS A 169 15.53 9.63 -8.31
N SER A 170 16.16 10.69 -7.79
CA SER A 170 15.60 11.50 -6.69
C SER A 170 14.41 12.33 -7.16
N ARG A 171 14.42 12.77 -8.42
CA ARG A 171 13.33 13.52 -9.05
C ARG A 171 12.09 12.65 -9.26
N TRP A 172 12.25 11.42 -9.73
CA TRP A 172 11.15 10.47 -9.91
C TRP A 172 10.45 10.18 -8.58
N THR A 173 11.22 9.78 -7.56
CA THR A 173 10.69 9.52 -6.21
C THR A 173 9.97 10.76 -5.66
N ARG A 174 10.59 11.94 -5.75
CA ARG A 174 9.98 13.20 -5.29
C ARG A 174 8.70 13.53 -6.04
N SER A 175 8.67 13.37 -7.36
CA SER A 175 7.48 13.68 -8.18
C SER A 175 6.28 12.82 -7.81
N LEU A 176 6.50 11.54 -7.50
CA LEU A 176 5.47 10.64 -6.99
C LEU A 176 5.04 11.01 -5.57
N GLN A 177 5.98 11.43 -4.70
CA GLN A 177 5.67 11.91 -3.36
C GLN A 177 4.80 13.17 -3.39
N ASP A 178 5.18 14.15 -4.22
CA ASP A 178 4.50 15.43 -4.35
C ASP A 178 3.11 15.23 -4.94
N HIS A 179 2.98 14.40 -5.97
CA HIS A 179 1.68 14.09 -6.57
C HIS A 179 0.75 13.35 -5.60
N LEU A 180 1.20 12.27 -4.95
CA LEU A 180 0.38 11.52 -3.99
C LEU A 180 0.05 12.35 -2.74
N GLY A 181 0.98 13.18 -2.28
CA GLY A 181 0.80 14.07 -1.13
C GLY A 181 -0.07 15.29 -1.43
N GLY A 182 -0.13 15.70 -2.70
CA GLY A 182 -0.95 16.80 -3.20
C GLY A 182 -2.38 16.40 -3.59
N LEU A 183 -2.75 15.11 -3.47
CA LEU A 183 -4.13 14.69 -3.70
C LEU A 183 -5.06 15.31 -2.64
N THR A 184 -6.05 16.05 -3.11
CA THR A 184 -7.05 16.72 -2.28
C THR A 184 -8.45 16.21 -2.59
N HIS A 185 -9.36 16.46 -1.65
CA HIS A 185 -10.78 16.21 -1.81
C HIS A 185 -11.54 17.11 -0.84
N ASP A 186 -12.58 17.79 -1.31
CA ASP A 186 -13.28 18.83 -0.54
C ASP A 186 -13.87 18.31 0.77
N TYR A 187 -14.64 17.22 0.71
CA TYR A 187 -15.20 16.58 1.90
C TYR A 187 -14.15 15.91 2.81
N TRP A 188 -13.33 15.01 2.23
CA TRP A 188 -12.41 14.15 2.99
C TRP A 188 -11.17 14.87 3.55
N GLN A 189 -10.91 16.12 3.17
CA GLN A 189 -9.93 16.94 3.87
C GLN A 189 -10.36 17.27 5.30
N HIS A 190 -11.66 17.26 5.60
CA HIS A 190 -12.15 17.58 6.94
C HIS A 190 -12.86 16.42 7.63
N HIS A 191 -13.24 15.34 6.93
CA HIS A 191 -14.05 14.27 7.52
C HIS A 191 -13.33 12.92 7.61
N TYR A 192 -13.51 12.21 8.73
CA TYR A 192 -12.97 10.86 8.90
C TYR A 192 -13.88 9.76 8.33
N THR A 193 -15.18 9.98 8.40
CA THR A 193 -16.24 9.10 7.89
C THR A 193 -17.39 9.98 7.41
N LEU A 194 -18.32 9.40 6.64
CA LEU A 194 -19.56 10.03 6.20
C LEU A 194 -20.48 10.47 7.37
N LYS A 195 -20.18 10.01 8.60
CA LYS A 195 -20.93 10.29 9.82
C LYS A 195 -20.15 11.12 10.85
N ALA A 196 -18.87 11.41 10.58
CA ALA A 196 -18.02 12.12 11.54
C ALA A 196 -18.26 13.63 11.49
N LYS A 197 -18.03 14.32 12.62
CA LYS A 197 -17.88 15.78 12.61
C LYS A 197 -16.61 16.19 11.86
N PRO A 198 -16.59 17.39 11.24
CA PRO A 198 -15.40 17.91 10.59
C PRO A 198 -14.28 18.13 11.59
N SER A 199 -13.05 17.88 11.15
CA SER A 199 -11.82 18.21 11.85
C SER A 199 -11.50 19.69 11.65
N GLY A 200 -11.05 20.34 12.74
CA GLY A 200 -10.60 21.73 12.69
C GLY A 200 -9.29 21.94 11.91
N LYS A 201 -8.58 20.88 11.54
CA LYS A 201 -7.38 20.94 10.69
C LYS A 201 -7.56 20.06 9.45
N PRO A 202 -7.05 20.49 8.28
CA PRO A 202 -7.11 19.68 7.08
C PRO A 202 -6.29 18.39 7.25
N LEU A 203 -6.83 17.30 6.72
CA LEU A 203 -6.32 15.94 6.79
C LEU A 203 -5.91 15.49 5.40
N ALA A 204 -4.62 15.20 5.21
CA ALA A 204 -4.15 14.61 3.95
C ALA A 204 -4.89 13.30 3.63
N LEU A 205 -5.26 13.09 2.37
CA LEU A 205 -5.83 11.83 1.91
C LEU A 205 -4.82 10.69 2.08
N ILE A 206 -3.57 10.94 1.69
CA ILE A 206 -2.47 10.00 1.77
C ILE A 206 -1.31 10.65 2.54
N GLY A 207 -1.08 10.21 3.78
CA GLY A 207 0.00 10.74 4.61
C GLY A 207 1.40 10.26 4.16
N LYS A 208 2.45 10.97 4.59
CA LYS A 208 3.86 10.69 4.21
C LYS A 208 4.29 9.24 4.42
N ASP A 209 3.92 8.64 5.56
CA ASP A 209 4.21 7.24 5.84
C ASP A 209 3.58 6.28 4.83
N ARG A 210 2.35 6.60 4.39
CA ARG A 210 1.64 5.81 3.40
C ARG A 210 2.25 5.97 2.02
N ILE A 211 2.67 7.18 1.66
CA ILE A 211 3.36 7.44 0.39
C ILE A 211 4.65 6.60 0.32
N ARG A 212 5.45 6.59 1.39
CA ARG A 212 6.63 5.72 1.48
C ARG A 212 6.27 4.24 1.29
N ASP A 213 5.21 3.75 1.93
CA ASP A 213 4.79 2.36 1.78
C ASP A 213 4.28 2.04 0.37
N LEU A 214 3.60 2.97 -0.31
CA LEU A 214 3.20 2.84 -1.71
C LEU A 214 4.42 2.79 -2.61
N LEU A 215 5.39 3.70 -2.42
CA LEU A 215 6.65 3.69 -3.15
C LEU A 215 7.33 2.33 -3.01
N GLY A 216 7.68 1.92 -1.79
CA GLY A 216 8.49 0.74 -1.57
C GLY A 216 7.78 -0.59 -1.86
N ASN A 217 6.46 -0.69 -1.67
CA ASN A 217 5.75 -1.96 -1.86
C ASN A 217 5.01 -2.08 -3.18
N VAL A 218 4.79 -0.99 -3.92
CA VAL A 218 3.99 -0.98 -5.14
C VAL A 218 4.77 -0.35 -6.29
N LEU A 219 5.18 0.91 -6.17
CA LEU A 219 5.70 1.67 -7.31
C LEU A 219 7.11 1.22 -7.72
N PHE A 220 8.00 0.98 -6.75
CA PHE A 220 9.31 0.39 -7.01
C PHE A 220 9.19 -1.03 -7.60
N PRO A 221 8.44 -1.98 -7.00
CA PRO A 221 8.20 -3.29 -7.61
C PRO A 221 7.62 -3.24 -9.02
N ALA A 222 6.69 -2.31 -9.30
CA ALA A 222 6.08 -2.17 -10.61
C ALA A 222 7.07 -1.66 -11.67
N ALA A 223 8.05 -0.83 -11.27
CA ALA A 223 9.01 -0.22 -12.20
C ALA A 223 10.33 -1.02 -12.34
N ILE A 224 10.75 -1.77 -11.30
CA ILE A 224 12.10 -2.36 -11.25
C ILE A 224 12.36 -3.39 -12.34
N ALA A 225 11.32 -4.08 -12.83
CA ALA A 225 11.45 -5.10 -13.87
C ALA A 225 11.92 -4.52 -15.21
N SER A 226 11.42 -3.34 -15.58
CA SER A 226 11.84 -2.62 -16.80
C SER A 226 12.94 -1.59 -16.53
N GLN A 227 13.14 -1.20 -15.26
CA GLN A 227 14.09 -0.16 -14.86
C GLN A 227 14.96 -0.59 -13.68
N PRO A 228 15.90 -1.55 -13.87
CA PRO A 228 16.72 -2.09 -12.77
C PRO A 228 17.56 -1.03 -12.03
N HIS A 229 17.90 0.06 -12.71
CA HIS A 229 18.66 1.17 -12.14
C HIS A 229 17.96 1.89 -10.97
N LEU A 230 16.64 1.69 -10.80
CA LEU A 230 15.86 2.19 -9.68
C LEU A 230 16.18 1.49 -8.36
N TRP A 231 16.91 0.37 -8.37
CA TRP A 231 17.38 -0.29 -7.15
C TRP A 231 18.12 0.69 -6.22
N GLU A 232 19.04 1.50 -6.76
CA GLU A 232 19.76 2.50 -5.97
C GLU A 232 18.83 3.52 -5.30
N ALA A 233 17.77 3.94 -6.01
CA ALA A 233 16.80 4.88 -5.45
C ALA A 233 15.93 4.23 -4.37
N TYR A 234 15.69 2.92 -4.48
CA TYR A 234 15.01 2.15 -3.45
C TYR A 234 15.84 2.03 -2.18
N LEU A 235 17.17 1.89 -2.30
CA LEU A 235 18.11 1.86 -1.17
C LEU A 235 18.09 3.18 -0.37
N ASP A 236 17.85 4.30 -1.05
CA ASP A 236 17.81 5.63 -0.43
C ASP A 236 16.53 5.90 0.38
N LEU A 237 15.47 5.10 0.21
CA LEU A 237 14.20 5.33 0.89
C LEU A 237 14.37 5.36 2.42
N PRO A 238 13.83 6.38 3.10
CA PRO A 238 13.91 6.47 4.56
C PRO A 238 13.14 5.31 5.20
N GLY A 239 13.61 4.83 6.34
CA GLY A 239 12.92 3.79 7.10
C GLY A 239 11.50 4.19 7.52
N ALA A 240 10.66 3.19 7.70
CA ALA A 240 9.36 3.33 8.34
C ALA A 240 9.46 3.29 9.86
N VAL A 241 8.41 3.77 10.53
CA VAL A 241 8.25 3.56 11.96
C VAL A 241 8.23 2.06 12.25
N VAL A 242 9.03 1.64 13.21
CA VAL A 242 9.16 0.23 13.58
C VAL A 242 7.85 -0.26 14.18
N ASN A 243 7.19 -1.17 13.46
CA ASN A 243 6.01 -1.86 13.95
C ASN A 243 6.39 -3.15 14.68
N GLU A 244 5.40 -3.80 15.27
CA GLU A 244 5.59 -5.02 16.05
C GLU A 244 6.24 -6.16 15.26
N SER A 245 5.89 -6.34 13.98
CA SER A 245 6.50 -7.36 13.13
C SER A 245 7.97 -7.08 12.89
N LEU A 246 8.34 -5.83 12.61
CA LEU A 246 9.75 -5.45 12.42
C LEU A 246 10.53 -5.51 13.74
N ARG A 247 9.91 -5.17 14.86
CA ARG A 247 10.51 -5.33 16.20
C ARG A 247 10.84 -6.80 16.47
N ARG A 248 9.90 -7.71 16.20
CA ARG A 248 10.14 -9.16 16.34
C ARG A 248 11.22 -9.67 15.39
N ALA A 249 11.21 -9.22 14.13
CA ALA A 249 12.23 -9.58 13.16
C ALA A 249 13.64 -9.15 13.63
N ARG A 250 13.77 -7.91 14.14
CA ARG A 250 15.03 -7.41 14.73
C ARG A 250 15.48 -8.26 15.91
N LEU A 251 14.58 -8.51 16.86
CA LEU A 251 14.88 -9.29 18.07
C LEU A 251 15.30 -10.72 17.73
N ARG A 252 14.65 -11.36 16.76
CA ARG A 252 14.99 -12.72 16.34
C ARG A 252 16.34 -12.80 15.64
N LEU A 253 16.70 -11.80 14.83
CA LEU A 253 17.95 -11.83 14.05
C LEU A 253 19.17 -11.31 14.84
N PHE A 254 18.98 -10.27 15.65
CA PHE A 254 20.08 -9.57 16.34
C PHE A 254 20.05 -9.74 17.86
N GLY A 255 19.11 -10.51 18.40
CA GLY A 255 18.91 -10.63 19.83
C GLY A 255 18.46 -9.31 20.46
N SER A 256 18.75 -9.15 21.75
CA SER A 256 18.38 -7.96 22.53
C SER A 256 19.32 -6.76 22.34
N ASP A 257 20.28 -6.82 21.40
CA ASP A 257 21.14 -5.68 21.08
C ASP A 257 20.36 -4.63 20.27
N GLU A 258 19.84 -3.64 20.99
CA GLU A 258 19.05 -2.57 20.37
C GLU A 258 19.87 -1.71 19.40
N ALA A 259 21.16 -1.49 19.69
CA ALA A 259 22.02 -0.64 18.88
C ALA A 259 22.29 -1.28 17.51
N VAL A 260 22.59 -2.58 17.48
CA VAL A 260 22.73 -3.35 16.24
C VAL A 260 21.40 -3.41 15.49
N GLY A 261 20.31 -3.73 16.20
CA GLY A 261 18.99 -3.79 15.59
C GLY A 261 18.54 -2.45 14.99
N GLU A 262 18.86 -1.32 15.63
CA GLU A 262 18.55 0.01 15.12
C GLU A 262 19.39 0.33 13.89
N ARG A 263 20.71 0.11 13.97
CA ARG A 263 21.65 0.32 12.86
C ARG A 263 21.19 -0.39 11.58
N TRP A 264 20.74 -1.64 11.68
CA TRP A 264 20.29 -2.47 10.57
C TRP A 264 18.78 -2.38 10.28
N SER A 265 18.11 -1.31 10.72
CA SER A 265 16.70 -1.05 10.37
C SER A 265 16.40 0.42 10.06
N ARG A 266 17.43 1.24 9.77
CA ARG A 266 17.30 2.69 9.49
C ARG A 266 16.72 2.99 8.11
N ARG A 267 17.01 2.14 7.11
CA ARG A 267 16.57 2.32 5.72
C ARG A 267 15.41 1.40 5.39
N TYR A 268 14.57 1.81 4.45
CA TYR A 268 13.39 1.03 4.08
C TYR A 268 13.76 -0.38 3.59
N TRP A 269 14.79 -0.49 2.73
CA TRP A 269 15.25 -1.77 2.21
C TRP A 269 15.73 -2.71 3.32
N GLN A 270 16.42 -2.21 4.35
CA GLN A 270 16.85 -3.01 5.50
C GLN A 270 15.65 -3.57 6.24
N GLN A 271 14.62 -2.74 6.47
CA GLN A 271 13.38 -3.18 7.10
C GLN A 271 12.66 -4.25 6.25
N GLN A 272 12.66 -4.09 4.92
CA GLN A 272 12.10 -5.07 4.02
C GLN A 272 12.91 -6.38 4.00
N ALA A 273 14.24 -6.32 4.12
CA ALA A 273 15.11 -7.48 4.27
C ALA A 273 14.79 -8.26 5.55
N LEU A 274 14.72 -7.56 6.69
CA LEU A 274 14.38 -8.16 7.98
C LEU A 274 13.00 -8.82 7.96
N LEU A 275 12.01 -8.16 7.36
CA LEU A 275 10.68 -8.73 7.17
C LEU A 275 10.66 -9.91 6.19
N GLN A 276 11.65 -10.02 5.29
CA GLN A 276 11.80 -11.16 4.40
C GLN A 276 12.37 -12.36 5.13
N ILE A 277 13.50 -12.18 5.81
CA ILE A 277 14.15 -13.24 6.62
C ILE A 277 13.17 -13.73 7.69
N TYR A 278 12.48 -12.82 8.38
CA TYR A 278 11.48 -13.19 9.37
C TYR A 278 10.33 -14.02 8.77
N ALA A 279 9.91 -13.72 7.53
CA ALA A 279 8.88 -14.49 6.86
C ALA A 279 9.37 -15.86 6.40
N ASP A 280 10.56 -15.94 5.82
CA ASP A 280 11.08 -17.18 5.21
C ASP A 280 11.53 -18.20 6.25
N PHE A 281 11.94 -17.75 7.45
CA PHE A 281 12.44 -18.64 8.50
C PHE A 281 11.54 -18.64 9.75
N CYS A 282 11.32 -17.48 10.37
CA CYS A 282 10.69 -17.44 11.70
C CYS A 282 9.17 -17.68 11.70
N LEU A 283 8.48 -17.43 10.58
CA LEU A 283 7.04 -17.68 10.48
C LEU A 283 6.69 -19.08 9.99
N GLU A 284 7.64 -19.75 9.34
CA GLU A 284 7.49 -21.13 8.86
C GLU A 284 8.02 -22.17 9.88
N ASP A 285 8.74 -21.70 10.92
CA ASP A 285 9.36 -22.55 11.94
C ASP A 285 8.54 -22.59 13.25
N ALA A 286 8.05 -23.78 13.59
CA ALA A 286 7.36 -24.06 14.85
C ALA A 286 8.31 -24.54 15.97
N SER A 287 9.59 -24.79 15.67
CA SER A 287 10.59 -25.30 16.64
C SER A 287 11.16 -24.22 17.57
N GLU A 288 10.62 -23.00 17.52
CA GLU A 288 11.15 -21.83 18.25
C GLU A 288 12.65 -21.56 17.99
N CYS A 289 13.10 -21.82 16.75
CA CYS A 289 14.49 -21.74 16.31
C CYS A 289 15.41 -22.90 16.72
N ALA A 290 14.91 -23.96 17.38
CA ALA A 290 15.73 -25.11 17.75
C ALA A 290 16.25 -25.87 16.51
N GLU A 291 15.43 -25.98 15.47
CA GLU A 291 15.75 -26.67 14.20
C GLU A 291 15.74 -25.72 13.01
N CYS A 292 15.85 -24.41 13.25
CA CYS A 292 15.79 -23.43 12.19
C CYS A 292 16.96 -23.60 11.21
N PRO A 293 16.71 -23.68 9.89
CA PRO A 293 17.77 -23.89 8.90
C PRO A 293 18.59 -22.63 8.61
N PHE A 294 18.18 -21.47 9.14
CA PHE A 294 18.84 -20.19 8.87
C PHE A 294 20.33 -20.17 9.22
N PRO A 295 20.80 -20.66 10.38
CA PRO A 295 22.23 -20.67 10.71
C PRO A 295 23.06 -21.52 9.74
N GLU A 296 22.52 -22.63 9.25
CA GLU A 296 23.21 -23.47 8.26
C GLU A 296 23.31 -22.76 6.90
N GLN A 297 22.20 -22.20 6.42
CA GLN A 297 22.20 -21.41 5.17
C GLN A 297 23.12 -20.19 5.27
N LEU A 298 23.25 -19.61 6.46
CA LEU A 298 24.16 -18.49 6.71
C LEU A 298 25.63 -18.92 6.59
N ARG A 299 26.00 -20.09 7.14
CA ARG A 299 27.36 -20.64 6.94
C ARG A 299 27.64 -20.91 5.47
N GLN A 300 26.68 -21.49 4.75
CA GLN A 300 26.79 -21.68 3.29
C GLN A 300 26.96 -20.34 2.56
N TRP A 301 26.20 -19.30 2.94
CA TRP A 301 26.30 -17.95 2.38
C TRP A 301 27.67 -17.32 2.60
N GLN A 302 28.31 -17.61 3.74
CA GLN A 302 29.66 -17.14 4.06
C GLN A 302 30.77 -17.96 3.37
N GLY A 303 30.41 -19.04 2.67
CA GLY A 303 31.38 -19.98 2.09
C GLY A 303 32.09 -20.84 3.14
N GLU A 304 31.49 -21.01 4.32
CA GLU A 304 32.05 -21.77 5.46
C GLU A 304 31.67 -23.26 5.44
N VAL A 305 30.89 -23.69 4.45
CA VAL A 305 30.53 -25.10 4.21
C VAL A 305 31.01 -25.46 2.81
N ASP A 306 32.07 -26.27 2.73
CA ASP A 306 32.49 -26.91 1.48
C ASP A 306 31.37 -27.82 0.96
N ALA A 307 31.20 -27.84 -0.36
CA ALA A 307 30.25 -28.68 -1.08
C ALA A 307 30.48 -30.19 -0.84
#